data_AF-D8TJE8-F1
#
_entry.id   AF-D8TJE8-F1
#
_cell.length_a   1.000
_cell.length_b   1.000
_cell.length_c   1.000
_cell.angle_alpha   90.00
_cell.angle_beta   90.00
_cell.angle_gamma   90.00
#
_symmetry.space_group_name_H-M   'P 1'
#
loop_
_entity.id
_entity.type
_entity.pdbx_description
1 polymer ?
#
loop_
_entity_poly.entity_id
_entity_poly.type
_entity_poly.pdbx_seq_one_letter_code
_entity_poly.pdbx_strand_id
1 'polypeptide(L)'
;MTTDHARQLLQPLESKRFGLSFWRKELPGAVQLALLLAVERQRGDRSFWAPYIRSLPAAVPCAWALSDQDLRLALAAVGPGAEGWEQAVSVARRGVYQRAEHVVQRYGKHLPVELSVDDVTWALGQVFSRSFGRDPDIALAPYIDLCNHRQGAPRADGFVDELDGLSYAFVKSSSFGEPRALGAGDEVYVSYVEAGCDPLAAFLNLGFVPPEMLSLHR
;
A
#
# COMPACT_ATOMS: atom_id res chain seq x y z
N MET A 1 8.84 5.98 -4.56
CA MET A 1 9.48 6.03 -3.22
C MET A 1 9.97 4.62 -2.88
N THR A 2 11.27 4.43 -2.63
CA THR A 2 11.88 3.09 -2.49
C THR A 2 12.37 2.83 -1.07
N THR A 3 12.57 1.54 -0.74
CA THR A 3 13.21 1.11 0.52
C THR A 3 14.61 1.73 0.69
N ASP A 4 15.35 1.98 -0.38
CA ASP A 4 16.67 2.62 -0.31
C ASP A 4 16.61 4.09 0.10
N HIS A 5 15.58 4.81 -0.33
CA HIS A 5 15.32 6.18 0.15
C HIS A 5 14.89 6.18 1.61
N ALA A 6 14.14 5.15 2.05
CA ALA A 6 13.80 4.96 3.46
C ALA A 6 15.06 4.71 4.30
N ARG A 7 15.99 3.89 3.80
CA ARG A 7 17.28 3.64 4.46
C ARG A 7 18.08 4.92 4.64
N GLN A 8 18.17 5.78 3.62
CA GLN A 8 18.90 7.06 3.74
C GLN A 8 18.26 8.02 4.76
N LEU A 9 16.93 8.09 4.81
CA LEU A 9 16.24 8.95 5.78
C LEU A 9 16.28 8.41 7.22
N LEU A 10 16.38 7.09 7.36
CA LEU A 10 16.52 6.41 8.65
C LEU A 10 18.00 6.18 9.04
N GLN A 11 18.95 6.53 8.17
CA GLN A 11 20.40 6.40 8.40
C GLN A 11 20.88 7.07 9.71
N PRO A 12 20.33 8.21 10.17
CA PRO A 12 20.69 8.77 11.47
C PRO A 12 20.37 7.85 12.67
N LEU A 13 19.41 6.92 12.52
CA LEU A 13 19.10 5.87 13.52
C LEU A 13 20.22 4.83 13.62
N GLU A 14 20.99 4.62 12.56
CA GLU A 14 22.08 3.63 12.50
C GLU A 14 23.33 4.10 13.26
N SER A 15 23.51 5.42 13.42
CA SER A 15 24.69 6.01 14.07
C SER A 15 24.72 5.83 15.60
N LYS A 16 23.62 5.40 16.22
CA LYS A 16 23.51 5.20 17.68
C LYS A 16 23.10 3.77 18.02
N ARG A 17 24.08 2.88 17.87
CA ARG A 17 24.05 1.43 18.15
C ARG A 17 23.20 0.62 17.17
N PHE A 18 23.69 -0.58 16.86
CA PHE A 18 23.05 -1.68 16.11
C PHE A 18 23.31 -1.69 14.60
N GLY A 19 24.15 -2.65 14.20
CA GLY A 19 24.54 -2.90 12.82
C GLY A 19 23.37 -3.36 11.92
N LEU A 20 23.56 -3.12 10.62
CA LEU A 20 22.64 -3.33 9.50
C LEU A 20 21.91 -4.70 9.44
N SER A 21 22.38 -5.73 10.15
CA SER A 21 21.75 -7.06 10.17
C SER A 21 20.58 -7.22 11.16
N PHE A 22 20.40 -6.27 12.09
CA PHE A 22 19.37 -6.38 13.14
C PHE A 22 18.03 -5.70 12.76
N TRP A 23 18.08 -4.57 12.04
CA TRP A 23 16.88 -3.79 11.66
C TRP A 23 15.95 -4.48 10.66
N ARG A 24 16.52 -5.26 9.74
CA ARG A 24 15.75 -6.12 8.81
C ARG A 24 14.91 -7.19 9.53
N LYS A 25 15.23 -7.52 10.78
CA LYS A 25 14.45 -8.48 11.60
C LYS A 25 13.38 -7.82 12.47
N GLU A 26 13.45 -6.51 12.74
CA GLU A 26 12.54 -5.84 13.69
C GLU A 26 11.42 -5.00 13.05
N LEU A 27 11.59 -4.50 11.82
CA LEU A 27 10.57 -3.65 11.17
C LEU A 27 10.20 -4.19 9.77
N PRO A 28 8.96 -4.68 9.57
CA PRO A 28 8.50 -5.11 8.24
C PRO A 28 8.64 -3.98 7.20
N GLY A 29 8.91 -4.33 5.94
CA GLY A 29 9.10 -3.37 4.85
C GLY A 29 7.91 -2.42 4.70
N ALA A 30 6.69 -2.92 4.89
CA ALA A 30 5.47 -2.11 4.92
C ALA A 30 5.50 -0.97 5.94
N VAL A 31 6.05 -1.25 7.12
CA VAL A 31 6.14 -0.25 8.19
C VAL A 31 7.24 0.76 7.90
N GLN A 32 8.37 0.32 7.35
CA GLN A 32 9.45 1.22 6.92
C GLN A 32 8.96 2.20 5.85
N LEU A 33 8.25 1.68 4.83
CA LEU A 33 7.71 2.50 3.75
C LEU A 33 6.61 3.45 4.27
N ALA A 34 5.77 3.01 5.20
CA ALA A 34 4.75 3.87 5.80
C ALA A 34 5.37 5.00 6.62
N LEU A 35 6.41 4.73 7.41
CA LEU A 35 7.16 5.77 8.14
C LEU A 35 7.75 6.79 7.18
N LEU A 36 8.39 6.33 6.10
CA LEU A 36 8.94 7.22 5.09
C LEU A 36 7.85 8.12 4.47
N LEU A 37 6.73 7.52 4.08
CA LEU A 37 5.61 8.24 3.50
C LEU A 37 5.05 9.29 4.48
N ALA A 38 4.90 8.94 5.76
CA ALA A 38 4.44 9.87 6.78
C ALA A 38 5.41 11.04 6.99
N VAL A 39 6.73 10.77 7.03
CA VAL A 39 7.77 11.81 7.13
C VAL A 39 7.72 12.75 5.92
N GLU A 40 7.67 12.19 4.71
CA GLU A 40 7.62 12.98 3.48
C GLU A 40 6.32 13.80 3.39
N ARG A 41 5.20 13.27 3.86
CA ARG A 41 3.94 14.03 3.95
C ARG A 41 4.07 15.22 4.90
N GLN A 42 4.66 15.03 6.08
CA GLN A 42 4.85 16.10 7.07
C GLN A 42 5.86 17.16 6.64
N ARG A 43 6.73 16.86 5.67
CA ARG A 43 7.61 17.87 5.05
C ARG A 43 6.85 18.87 4.17
N GLY A 44 5.62 18.55 3.77
CA GLY A 44 4.79 19.40 2.91
C GLY A 44 5.47 19.70 1.58
N ASP A 45 5.45 20.96 1.14
CA ASP A 45 6.04 21.42 -0.12
C ASP A 45 7.56 21.21 -0.22
N ARG A 46 8.25 20.92 0.90
CA ARG A 46 9.68 20.61 0.90
C ARG A 46 9.98 19.17 0.50
N SER A 47 8.97 18.30 0.43
CA SER A 47 9.15 16.94 -0.05
C SER A 47 9.24 16.93 -1.57
N PHE A 48 10.23 16.21 -2.10
CA PHE A 48 10.29 15.88 -3.53
C PHE A 48 9.01 15.15 -3.99
N TRP A 49 8.40 14.35 -3.11
CA TRP A 49 7.20 13.57 -3.37
C TRP A 49 5.90 14.35 -3.13
N ALA A 50 5.96 15.63 -2.79
CA ALA A 50 4.76 16.42 -2.46
C ALA A 50 3.65 16.38 -3.54
N PRO A 51 3.95 16.42 -4.87
CA PRO A 51 2.91 16.29 -5.89
C PRO A 51 2.20 14.93 -5.84
N TYR A 52 2.98 13.86 -5.70
CA TYR A 52 2.45 12.50 -5.59
C TYR A 52 1.63 12.33 -4.30
N ILE A 53 2.15 12.75 -3.15
CA ILE A 53 1.46 12.61 -1.86
C ILE A 53 0.13 13.37 -1.87
N ARG A 54 0.07 14.55 -2.50
CA ARG A 54 -1.19 15.30 -2.66
C ARG A 54 -2.21 14.63 -3.57
N SER A 55 -1.77 13.74 -4.47
CA SER A 55 -2.68 12.95 -5.31
C SER A 55 -3.27 11.74 -4.58
N LEU A 56 -2.71 11.34 -3.44
CA LEU A 56 -3.22 10.22 -2.65
C LEU A 56 -4.51 10.61 -1.93
N PRO A 57 -5.46 9.66 -1.75
CA PRO A 57 -6.69 9.93 -1.03
C PRO A 57 -6.46 10.38 0.42
N ALA A 58 -7.23 11.37 0.86
CA ALA A 58 -7.20 11.80 2.25
C ALA A 58 -7.69 10.68 3.20
N ALA A 59 -8.75 9.96 2.81
CA ALA A 59 -9.22 8.75 3.48
C ALA A 59 -8.61 7.52 2.81
N VAL A 60 -8.06 6.59 3.59
CA VAL A 60 -7.50 5.34 3.04
C VAL A 60 -8.63 4.38 2.69
N PRO A 61 -8.52 3.61 1.59
CA PRO A 61 -9.63 2.79 1.10
C PRO A 61 -9.84 1.51 1.91
N CYS A 62 -8.90 1.13 2.79
CA CYS A 62 -8.90 -0.13 3.51
C CYS A 62 -10.18 -0.34 4.36
N ALA A 63 -10.73 -1.56 4.39
CA ALA A 63 -11.96 -1.84 5.14
C ALA A 63 -11.86 -1.51 6.63
N TRP A 64 -10.67 -1.68 7.24
CA TRP A 64 -10.44 -1.34 8.64
C TRP A 64 -10.51 0.16 8.94
N ALA A 65 -10.42 1.03 7.92
CA ALA A 65 -10.54 2.49 8.05
C ALA A 65 -11.92 3.04 7.69
N LEU A 66 -12.83 2.21 7.16
CA LEU A 66 -14.17 2.63 6.78
C LEU A 66 -15.00 3.05 8.00
N SER A 67 -15.91 4.00 7.79
CA SER A 67 -16.96 4.31 8.75
C SER A 67 -17.89 3.10 8.94
N ASP A 68 -18.62 3.03 10.05
CA ASP A 68 -19.56 1.92 10.28
C ASP A 68 -20.68 1.87 9.23
N GLN A 69 -21.00 3.00 8.60
CA GLN A 69 -21.94 3.03 7.49
C GLN A 69 -21.34 2.45 6.21
N ASP A 70 -20.15 2.91 5.83
CA ASP A 70 -19.49 2.45 4.60
C ASP A 70 -19.09 0.98 4.70
N LEU A 71 -18.68 0.53 5.88
CA LEU A 71 -18.36 -0.87 6.14
C LEU A 71 -19.58 -1.77 5.92
N ARG A 72 -20.76 -1.38 6.42
CA ARG A 72 -22.00 -2.14 6.19
C ARG A 72 -22.35 -2.23 4.71
N LEU A 73 -22.18 -1.13 3.96
CA LEU A 73 -22.42 -1.12 2.51
C LEU A 73 -21.42 -2.02 1.77
N ALA A 74 -20.14 -1.96 2.14
CA ALA A 74 -19.09 -2.76 1.53
C ALA A 74 -19.28 -4.26 1.79
N LEU A 75 -19.64 -4.65 3.02
CA LEU A 75 -19.96 -6.04 3.37
C LEU A 75 -21.22 -6.54 2.65
N ALA A 76 -22.25 -5.71 2.55
CA ALA A 76 -23.46 -6.05 1.80
C ALA A 76 -23.15 -6.29 0.30
N ALA A 77 -22.20 -5.55 -0.28
CA ALA A 77 -21.76 -5.75 -1.67
C ALA A 77 -21.01 -7.07 -1.88
N VAL A 78 -20.32 -7.58 -0.85
CA VAL A 78 -19.69 -8.91 -0.87
C VAL A 78 -20.74 -10.02 -0.74
N GLY A 79 -21.82 -9.78 0.03
CA GLY A 79 -22.93 -10.71 0.19
C GLY A 79 -22.64 -11.83 1.20
N PRO A 80 -23.24 -13.02 1.06
CA PRO A 80 -23.14 -14.10 2.06
C PRO A 80 -21.72 -14.57 2.40
N GLY A 81 -20.75 -14.38 1.49
CA GLY A 81 -19.34 -14.73 1.74
C GLY A 81 -18.64 -13.86 2.79
N ALA A 82 -19.27 -12.77 3.23
CA ALA A 82 -18.73 -11.86 4.24
C ALA A 82 -19.10 -12.22 5.68
N GLU A 83 -19.77 -13.36 5.93
CA GLU A 83 -20.21 -13.73 7.28
C GLU A 83 -19.02 -13.75 8.26
N GLY A 84 -19.12 -12.96 9.34
CA GLY A 84 -18.10 -12.85 10.37
C GLY A 84 -16.93 -11.90 10.05
N TRP A 85 -16.93 -11.25 8.89
CA TRP A 85 -15.84 -10.34 8.49
C TRP A 85 -15.82 -9.05 9.32
N GLU A 86 -16.95 -8.62 9.91
CA GLU A 86 -16.99 -7.46 10.82
C GLU A 86 -15.99 -7.62 11.97
N GLN A 87 -15.89 -8.84 12.53
CA GLN A 87 -14.96 -9.11 13.61
C GLN A 87 -13.51 -9.04 13.12
N ALA A 88 -13.22 -9.57 11.92
CA ALA A 88 -11.89 -9.49 11.32
C ALA A 88 -11.49 -8.04 11.02
N VAL A 89 -12.42 -7.21 10.52
CA VAL A 89 -12.22 -5.78 10.29
C VAL A 89 -11.93 -5.05 11.61
N SER A 90 -12.68 -5.38 12.68
CA SER A 90 -12.47 -4.82 14.02
C SER A 90 -11.09 -5.19 14.60
N VAL A 91 -10.65 -6.44 14.42
CA VAL A 91 -9.31 -6.91 14.82
C VAL A 91 -8.23 -6.19 14.01
N ALA A 92 -8.39 -6.09 12.69
CA ALA A 92 -7.45 -5.42 11.80
C ALA A 92 -7.32 -3.93 12.16
N ARG A 93 -8.44 -3.23 12.39
CA ARG A 93 -8.47 -1.83 12.84
C ARG A 93 -7.63 -1.65 14.10
N ARG A 94 -7.88 -2.43 15.15
CA ARG A 94 -7.07 -2.36 16.39
C ARG A 94 -5.59 -2.65 16.12
N GLY A 95 -5.29 -3.68 15.34
CA GLY A 95 -3.91 -4.08 15.04
C GLY A 95 -3.12 -3.00 14.30
N VAL A 96 -3.75 -2.29 13.36
CA VAL A 96 -3.12 -1.18 12.63
C VAL A 96 -2.85 0.01 13.57
N TYR A 97 -3.83 0.41 14.38
CA TYR A 97 -3.66 1.50 15.34
C TYR A 97 -2.57 1.19 16.37
N GLN A 98 -2.57 -0.02 16.95
CA GLN A 98 -1.53 -0.45 17.90
C GLN A 98 -0.14 -0.47 17.26
N ARG A 99 -0.04 -0.87 15.98
CA ARG A 99 1.22 -0.84 15.24
C ARG A 99 1.70 0.58 15.02
N ALA A 100 0.81 1.50 14.61
CA ALA A 100 1.13 2.91 14.43
C ALA A 100 1.60 3.55 15.75
N GLU A 101 0.89 3.29 16.84
CA GLU A 101 1.24 3.76 18.18
C GLU A 101 2.63 3.27 18.61
N HIS A 102 2.89 1.96 18.50
CA HIS A 102 4.19 1.39 18.85
C HIS A 102 5.32 2.02 18.01
N VAL A 103 5.09 2.24 16.72
CA VAL A 103 6.06 2.86 15.83
C VAL A 103 6.35 4.31 16.22
N VAL A 104 5.32 5.11 16.52
CA VAL A 104 5.49 6.50 16.98
C VAL A 104 6.24 6.55 18.31
N GLN A 105 5.85 5.72 19.28
CA GLN A 105 6.50 5.68 20.59
C GLN A 105 7.98 5.26 20.50
N ARG A 106 8.29 4.28 19.65
CA ARG A 106 9.65 3.72 19.52
C ARG A 106 10.56 4.62 18.68
N TYR A 107 10.06 5.15 17.57
CA TYR A 107 10.88 5.81 16.55
C TYR A 107 10.62 7.31 16.41
N GLY A 108 9.45 7.82 16.81
CA GLY A 108 9.01 9.20 16.54
C GLY A 108 10.01 10.26 16.99
N LYS A 109 10.61 10.11 18.18
CA LYS A 109 11.63 11.04 18.71
C LYS A 109 12.94 11.12 17.89
N HIS A 110 13.14 10.17 16.99
CA HIS A 110 14.34 10.08 16.17
C HIS A 110 14.10 10.48 14.70
N LEU A 111 12.84 10.79 14.35
CA LEU A 111 12.48 11.24 13.01
C LEU A 111 12.74 12.74 12.86
N PRO A 112 12.99 13.22 11.63
CA PRO A 112 13.26 14.65 11.38
C PRO A 112 12.01 15.54 11.47
N VAL A 113 10.85 14.95 11.75
CA VAL A 113 9.55 15.61 11.89
C VAL A 113 8.77 14.94 13.02
N GLU A 114 7.87 15.67 13.65
CA GLU A 114 6.92 15.10 14.61
C GLU A 114 5.82 14.35 13.85
N LEU A 115 5.59 13.08 14.21
CA LEU A 115 4.52 12.25 13.64
C LEU A 115 3.50 11.89 14.71
N SER A 116 2.22 12.04 14.38
CA SER A 116 1.11 11.49 15.16
C SER A 116 0.83 10.03 14.80
N VAL A 117 0.03 9.36 15.63
CA VAL A 117 -0.49 8.00 15.33
C VAL A 117 -1.33 8.01 14.06
N ASP A 118 -2.09 9.09 13.81
CA ASP A 118 -2.94 9.23 12.62
C ASP A 118 -2.12 9.39 11.33
N ASP A 119 -0.98 10.09 11.38
CA ASP A 119 -0.05 10.20 10.24
C ASP A 119 0.45 8.82 9.80
N VAL A 120 0.87 8.00 10.76
CA VAL A 120 1.39 6.66 10.50
C VAL A 120 0.26 5.72 10.08
N THR A 121 -0.92 5.83 10.69
CA THR A 121 -2.11 5.03 10.34
C THR A 121 -2.55 5.30 8.90
N TRP A 122 -2.61 6.57 8.50
CA TRP A 122 -2.89 6.94 7.11
C TRP A 122 -1.82 6.36 6.16
N ALA A 123 -0.55 6.49 6.50
CA ALA A 123 0.53 6.01 5.64
C ALA A 123 0.51 4.48 5.49
N LEU A 124 0.20 3.74 6.56
CA LEU A 124 -0.01 2.29 6.50
C LEU A 124 -1.15 1.91 5.55
N GLY A 125 -2.27 2.64 5.59
CA GLY A 125 -3.38 2.41 4.66
C GLY A 125 -3.02 2.64 3.21
N GLN A 126 -2.25 3.69 2.91
CA GLN A 126 -1.73 3.88 1.55
C GLN A 126 -0.83 2.72 1.13
N VAL A 127 0.13 2.33 1.98
CA VAL A 127 1.06 1.23 1.66
C VAL A 127 0.32 -0.09 1.46
N PHE A 128 -0.61 -0.47 2.34
CA PHE A 128 -1.35 -1.73 2.20
C PHE A 128 -2.25 -1.78 0.97
N SER A 129 -2.81 -0.64 0.55
CA SER A 129 -3.72 -0.59 -0.59
C SER A 129 -3.03 -0.38 -1.94
N ARG A 130 -1.79 0.13 -1.96
CA ARG A 130 -1.14 0.63 -3.19
C ARG A 130 0.26 0.11 -3.46
N SER A 131 0.93 -0.50 -2.48
CA SER A 131 2.31 -0.92 -2.69
C SER A 131 2.42 -2.12 -3.63
N PHE A 132 3.51 -2.14 -4.38
CA PHE A 132 3.92 -3.28 -5.21
C PHE A 132 5.12 -3.98 -4.57
N GLY A 133 5.35 -5.23 -4.97
CA GLY A 133 6.45 -6.05 -4.47
C GLY A 133 6.03 -6.99 -3.35
N ARG A 134 7.01 -7.60 -2.70
CA ARG A 134 6.82 -8.52 -1.57
C ARG A 134 7.85 -8.20 -0.52
N ASP A 135 7.48 -8.31 0.75
CA ASP A 135 8.37 -8.04 1.87
C ASP A 135 9.70 -8.83 1.71
N PRO A 136 10.86 -8.18 1.93
CA PRO A 136 11.05 -6.80 2.39
C PRO A 136 11.08 -5.74 1.28
N ASP A 137 11.02 -6.14 0.02
CA ASP A 137 11.21 -5.30 -1.16
C ASP A 137 9.85 -4.83 -1.71
N ILE A 138 9.32 -3.80 -1.07
CA ILE A 138 8.07 -3.14 -1.45
C ILE A 138 8.30 -1.68 -1.84
N ALA A 139 7.43 -1.14 -2.69
CA ALA A 139 7.51 0.25 -3.13
C ALA A 139 6.14 0.86 -3.44
N LEU A 140 6.08 2.18 -3.34
CA LEU A 140 5.03 2.98 -3.98
C LEU A 140 5.57 3.53 -5.29
N ALA A 141 4.81 3.30 -6.36
CA ALA A 141 5.17 3.65 -7.73
C ALA A 141 4.16 4.70 -8.24
N PRO A 142 4.47 6.00 -8.13
CA PRO A 142 3.60 7.07 -8.62
C PRO A 142 3.16 6.82 -10.06
N TYR A 143 1.93 7.22 -10.39
CA TYR A 143 1.20 6.89 -11.63
C TYR A 143 0.72 5.44 -11.72
N ILE A 144 1.59 4.47 -11.47
CA ILE A 144 1.22 3.04 -11.58
C ILE A 144 0.25 2.63 -10.46
N ASP A 145 0.48 3.13 -9.25
CA ASP A 145 -0.38 2.89 -8.08
C ASP A 145 -1.70 3.67 -8.09
N LEU A 146 -1.95 4.46 -9.14
CA LEU A 146 -3.23 5.13 -9.40
C LEU A 146 -4.13 4.32 -10.34
N CYS A 147 -3.59 3.33 -11.06
CA CYS A 147 -4.37 2.46 -11.94
C CYS A 147 -5.34 1.59 -11.12
N ASN A 148 -6.61 1.57 -11.52
CA ASN A 148 -7.62 0.73 -10.89
C ASN A 148 -7.46 -0.75 -11.25
N HIS A 149 -8.08 -1.59 -10.43
CA HIS A 149 -8.15 -3.02 -10.69
C HIS A 149 -9.14 -3.36 -11.82
N ARG A 150 -8.79 -4.35 -12.65
CA ARG A 150 -9.75 -5.05 -13.52
C ARG A 150 -9.35 -6.49 -13.74
N GLN A 151 -10.32 -7.40 -13.75
CA GLN A 151 -10.11 -8.79 -14.13
C GLN A 151 -9.46 -8.89 -15.52
N GLY A 152 -8.42 -9.72 -15.62
CA GLY A 152 -7.69 -9.96 -16.86
C GLY A 152 -6.70 -8.86 -17.23
N ALA A 153 -6.62 -7.75 -16.49
CA ALA A 153 -5.53 -6.79 -16.64
C ALA A 153 -4.20 -7.40 -16.16
N PRO A 154 -3.05 -6.98 -16.70
CA PRO A 154 -1.76 -7.46 -16.22
C PRO A 154 -1.41 -6.87 -14.86
N ARG A 155 -0.47 -7.50 -14.15
CA ARG A 155 0.19 -6.85 -13.02
C ARG A 155 1.13 -5.76 -13.54
N ALA A 156 1.38 -4.77 -12.70
CA ALA A 156 2.53 -3.90 -12.90
C ALA A 156 3.80 -4.76 -12.90
N ASP A 157 4.70 -4.45 -13.82
CA ASP A 157 5.96 -5.15 -14.02
C ASP A 157 7.10 -4.15 -13.89
N GLY A 158 8.32 -4.65 -13.74
CA GLY A 158 9.50 -3.82 -13.65
C GLY A 158 10.66 -4.38 -14.44
N PHE A 159 11.52 -3.51 -14.93
CA PHE A 159 12.79 -3.91 -15.51
C PHE A 159 13.89 -2.95 -15.06
N VAL A 160 15.12 -3.43 -15.08
CA VAL A 160 16.31 -2.60 -14.89
C VAL A 160 16.90 -2.38 -16.28
N ASP A 161 17.05 -1.13 -16.69
CA ASP A 161 17.71 -0.81 -17.94
C ASP A 161 19.19 -1.15 -17.83
N GLU A 162 19.68 -1.98 -18.74
CA GLU A 162 21.07 -2.47 -18.73
C GLU A 162 22.09 -1.38 -19.09
N LEU A 163 21.66 -0.29 -19.72
CA LEU A 163 22.53 0.80 -20.15
C LEU A 163 22.90 1.75 -19.00
N ASP A 164 21.93 2.08 -18.14
CA ASP A 164 22.10 3.06 -17.07
C ASP A 164 21.81 2.51 -15.66
N GLY A 165 21.33 1.27 -15.56
CA GLY A 165 21.01 0.61 -14.30
C GLY A 165 19.73 1.14 -13.64
N LEU A 166 18.92 1.95 -14.33
CA LEU A 166 17.70 2.53 -13.75
C LEU A 166 16.58 1.49 -13.71
N SER A 167 15.89 1.41 -12.56
CA SER A 167 14.68 0.63 -12.42
C SER A 167 13.46 1.40 -12.93
N TYR A 168 12.68 0.76 -13.79
CA TYR A 168 11.40 1.27 -14.28
C TYR A 168 10.26 0.36 -13.84
N ALA A 169 9.12 0.96 -13.52
CA ALA A 169 7.85 0.27 -13.36
C ALA A 169 6.96 0.60 -14.56
N PHE A 170 6.27 -0.39 -15.09
CA PHE A 170 5.41 -0.22 -16.26
C PHE A 170 4.20 -1.15 -16.22
N VAL A 171 3.18 -0.78 -16.99
CA VAL A 171 1.97 -1.57 -17.18
C VAL A 171 1.76 -1.76 -18.68
N LYS A 172 1.61 -3.01 -19.11
CA LYS A 172 1.25 -3.32 -20.50
C LYS A 172 -0.25 -3.08 -20.68
N SER A 173 -0.68 -2.50 -21.79
CA SER A 173 -2.10 -2.49 -22.12
C SER A 173 -2.49 -3.86 -22.68
N SER A 174 -3.02 -4.73 -21.83
CA SER A 174 -3.51 -6.06 -22.23
C SER A 174 -4.75 -6.48 -21.47
N SER A 175 -5.47 -7.46 -22.03
CA SER A 175 -6.60 -8.12 -21.40
C SER A 175 -6.50 -9.62 -21.65
N PHE A 176 -6.46 -10.41 -20.58
CA PHE A 176 -6.29 -11.87 -20.62
C PHE A 176 -5.04 -12.30 -21.42
N GLY A 177 -3.94 -11.55 -21.27
CA GLY A 177 -2.67 -11.81 -21.95
C GLY A 177 -2.56 -11.23 -23.35
N GLU A 178 -3.68 -10.82 -23.96
CA GLU A 178 -3.70 -10.28 -25.32
C GLU A 178 -3.54 -8.76 -25.33
N PRO A 179 -2.76 -8.18 -26.27
CA PRO A 179 -2.65 -6.73 -26.42
C PRO A 179 -4.01 -6.06 -26.59
N ARG A 180 -4.23 -4.98 -25.85
CA ARG A 180 -5.46 -4.18 -25.93
C ARG A 180 -5.13 -2.79 -26.42
N ALA A 181 -5.67 -2.40 -27.58
CA ALA A 181 -5.63 -1.01 -28.02
C ALA A 181 -6.48 -0.14 -27.07
N LEU A 182 -5.99 1.06 -26.74
CA LEU A 182 -6.70 2.03 -25.92
C LEU A 182 -7.13 3.21 -26.77
N GLY A 183 -8.40 3.59 -26.65
CA GLY A 183 -8.92 4.83 -27.20
C GLY A 183 -8.70 6.02 -26.26
N ALA A 184 -8.91 7.24 -26.77
CA ALA A 184 -8.94 8.42 -25.92
C ALA A 184 -10.09 8.30 -24.91
N GLY A 185 -9.77 8.47 -23.62
CA GLY A 185 -10.72 8.32 -22.52
C GLY A 185 -10.81 6.90 -21.94
N ASP A 186 -10.16 5.91 -22.55
CA ASP A 186 -10.05 4.58 -21.94
C ASP A 186 -9.13 4.61 -20.72
N GLU A 187 -9.54 3.91 -19.68
CA GLU A 187 -8.74 3.73 -18.47
C GLU A 187 -7.72 2.60 -18.63
N VAL A 188 -6.52 2.82 -18.08
CA VAL A 188 -5.47 1.81 -17.92
C VAL A 188 -5.68 1.10 -16.59
N TYR A 189 -5.80 -0.23 -16.66
CA TYR A 189 -6.04 -1.08 -15.50
C TYR A 189 -4.84 -1.96 -15.18
N VAL A 190 -4.76 -2.40 -13.91
CA VAL A 190 -3.81 -3.41 -13.44
C VAL A 190 -4.53 -4.53 -12.68
N SER A 191 -3.86 -5.64 -12.41
CA SER A 191 -4.33 -6.62 -11.44
C SER A 191 -3.71 -6.40 -10.06
N TYR A 192 -4.56 -6.23 -9.04
CA TYR A 192 -4.12 -6.16 -7.64
C TYR A 192 -3.93 -7.56 -7.06
N VAL A 193 -4.79 -8.50 -7.43
CA VAL A 193 -4.88 -9.81 -6.80
C VAL A 193 -4.20 -10.90 -7.63
N GLU A 194 -3.64 -11.88 -6.93
CA GLU A 194 -3.10 -13.11 -7.52
C GLU A 194 -4.18 -14.21 -7.45
N ALA A 195 -4.11 -15.18 -8.36
CA ALA A 195 -5.01 -16.33 -8.29
C ALA A 195 -4.86 -17.03 -6.93
N GLY A 196 -5.99 -17.32 -6.27
CA GLY A 196 -6.01 -17.93 -4.94
C GLY A 196 -5.73 -16.98 -3.77
N CYS A 197 -5.70 -15.66 -4.00
CA CYS A 197 -5.68 -14.68 -2.91
C CYS A 197 -6.93 -14.82 -2.03
N ASP A 198 -6.76 -14.64 -0.72
CA ASP A 198 -7.86 -14.68 0.25
C ASP A 198 -8.78 -13.44 0.07
N PRO A 199 -10.09 -13.63 -0.20
CA PRO A 199 -11.05 -12.54 -0.32
C PRO A 199 -11.08 -11.62 0.90
N LEU A 200 -10.92 -12.16 2.12
CA LEU A 200 -10.88 -11.33 3.32
C LEU A 200 -9.63 -10.45 3.34
N ALA A 201 -8.46 -10.98 2.98
CA ALA A 201 -7.24 -10.19 2.88
C ALA A 201 -7.35 -9.07 1.83
N ALA A 202 -7.97 -9.36 0.67
CA ALA A 202 -8.25 -8.34 -0.34
C ALA A 202 -9.19 -7.25 0.21
N PHE A 203 -10.28 -7.65 0.87
CA PHE A 203 -11.23 -6.71 1.49
C PHE A 203 -10.57 -5.81 2.53
N LEU A 204 -9.79 -6.40 3.44
CA LEU A 204 -9.11 -5.67 4.50
C LEU A 204 -8.17 -4.59 3.96
N ASN A 205 -7.44 -4.88 2.88
CA ASN A 205 -6.42 -3.98 2.34
C ASN A 205 -6.95 -3.01 1.26
N LEU A 206 -7.91 -3.44 0.44
CA LEU A 206 -8.41 -2.67 -0.70
C LEU A 206 -9.75 -1.96 -0.43
N GLY A 207 -10.50 -2.42 0.59
CA GLY A 207 -11.87 -1.93 0.86
C GLY A 207 -12.96 -2.56 0.01
N PHE A 208 -12.60 -3.43 -0.93
CA PHE A 208 -13.52 -4.18 -1.79
C PHE A 208 -12.94 -5.56 -2.10
N VAL A 209 -13.80 -6.45 -2.60
CA VAL A 209 -13.39 -7.74 -3.14
C VAL A 209 -13.62 -7.72 -4.65
N PRO A 210 -12.59 -7.96 -5.48
CA PRO A 210 -12.76 -8.18 -6.90
C PRO A 210 -13.83 -9.25 -7.19
N PRO A 211 -14.81 -9.01 -8.09
CA PRO A 211 -15.92 -9.94 -8.32
C PRO A 211 -15.48 -11.37 -8.67
N GLU A 212 -14.37 -11.52 -9.38
CA GLU A 212 -13.79 -12.81 -9.76
C GLU A 212 -13.37 -13.68 -8.56
N MET A 213 -13.11 -13.08 -7.40
CA MET A 213 -12.77 -13.79 -6.18
C MET A 213 -14.00 -14.35 -5.46
N LEU A 214 -15.19 -13.78 -5.73
CA LEU A 214 -16.46 -14.24 -5.15
C LEU A 214 -17.07 -15.40 -5.95
N SER A 215 -16.73 -15.51 -7.24
CA SER A 215 -17.24 -16.55 -8.14
C SER A 215 -16.61 -17.94 -7.97
N LEU A 216 -15.46 -18.04 -7.28
CA LEU A 216 -14.74 -19.32 -7.09
C LEU A 216 -15.34 -20.23 -6.00
N HIS A 217 -16.43 -19.80 -5.35
CA HIS A 217 -17.12 -20.54 -4.28
C HIS A 217 -18.58 -20.91 -4.62
N ARG A 218 -18.95 -20.96 -5.91
CA ARG A 218 -20.24 -21.48 -6.38
C ARG A 218 -20.07 -22.80 -7.12
#